data_AF-A0A954JZY2-F1
#
_entry.id   AF-A0A954JZY2-F1
#
_cell.length_a   1.000
_cell.length_b   1.000
_cell.length_c   1.000
_cell.angle_alpha   90.00
_cell.angle_beta   90.00
_cell.angle_gamma   90.00
#
_symmetry.space_group_name_H-M   'P 1'
#
loop_
_entity.id
_entity.type
_entity.pdbx_description
1 polymer ?
#
loop_
_entity_poly.entity_id
_entity_poly.type
_entity_poly.pdbx_seq_one_letter_code
_entity_poly.pdbx_strand_id
1 'polypeptide(L)'
;MISCPDVRKDVIRQHYNISTIFYRVLWGQHIHHGLWSANESPKLAARQLTEQLAAEASVQKGDRIVDIGCGMGGSSIHLAKHLDCNVTGV
;
A
#
# COMPACT_ATOMS: atom_id res chain seq x y z
N MET A 1 -10.70 -8.38 17.20
CA MET A 1 -9.38 -8.77 16.66
C MET A 1 -9.62 -9.88 15.66
N ILE A 2 -9.40 -9.63 14.36
CA ILE A 2 -9.52 -10.68 13.34
C ILE A 2 -8.33 -11.62 13.56
N SER A 3 -8.60 -12.84 14.01
CA SER A 3 -7.59 -13.88 14.20
C SER A 3 -7.75 -14.90 13.10
N CYS A 4 -6.72 -15.07 12.28
CA CYS A 4 -6.63 -16.13 11.30
C CYS A 4 -5.72 -17.22 11.89
N PRO A 5 -6.27 -18.26 12.54
CA PRO A 5 -5.49 -19.21 13.34
C PRO A 5 -4.42 -19.95 12.54
N ASP A 6 -4.64 -20.14 11.25
CA ASP A 6 -3.71 -20.85 10.36
C ASP A 6 -2.61 -19.94 9.77
N VAL A 7 -2.71 -18.61 9.95
CA VAL A 7 -1.76 -17.65 9.38
C VAL A 7 -0.60 -17.45 10.33
N ARG A 8 0.56 -18.00 9.96
CA ARG A 8 1.80 -17.89 10.74
C ARG A 8 2.69 -16.76 10.20
N LYS A 9 3.24 -15.95 11.10
CA LYS A 9 4.07 -14.77 10.75
C LYS A 9 5.34 -15.13 9.98
N ASP A 10 5.94 -16.29 10.26
CA ASP A 10 7.12 -16.80 9.56
C ASP A 10 6.82 -17.11 8.10
N VAL A 11 5.64 -17.66 7.80
CA VAL A 11 5.20 -17.95 6.43
C VAL A 11 5.03 -16.67 5.62
N ILE A 12 4.37 -15.65 6.20
CA ILE A 12 4.23 -14.33 5.58
C ILE A 12 5.62 -13.74 5.29
N ARG A 13 6.51 -13.75 6.29
CA ARG A 13 7.86 -13.21 6.16
C ARG A 13 8.63 -13.91 5.05
N GLN A 14 8.61 -15.24 5.02
CA GLN A 14 9.31 -16.01 4.00
C GLN A 14 8.79 -15.68 2.59
N HIS A 15 7.47 -15.61 2.43
CA HIS A 15 6.84 -15.23 1.16
C HIS A 15 7.35 -13.88 0.65
N TYR A 16 7.26 -12.83 1.46
CA TYR A 16 7.67 -11.48 1.04
C TYR A 16 9.19 -11.33 0.93
N ASN A 17 9.99 -12.01 1.75
CA ASN A 17 11.46 -12.00 1.61
C ASN A 17 11.92 -12.48 0.23
N ILE A 18 11.24 -13.49 -0.33
CA ILE A 18 11.58 -14.06 -1.63
C ILE A 18 10.93 -13.27 -2.77
N SER A 19 9.65 -12.91 -2.62
CA SER A 19 8.84 -12.36 -3.72
C SER A 19 8.97 -10.86 -3.94
N THR A 20 9.40 -10.08 -2.93
CA THR A 20 9.41 -8.59 -3.00
C THR A 20 10.17 -8.05 -4.21
N ILE A 21 11.31 -8.66 -4.57
CA ILE A 21 12.09 -8.22 -5.75
C ILE A 21 11.25 -8.36 -7.03
N PHE A 22 10.57 -9.49 -7.19
CA PHE A 22 9.72 -9.75 -8.35
C PHE A 22 8.51 -8.81 -8.36
N TYR A 23 7.87 -8.58 -7.22
CA TYR A 23 6.77 -7.60 -7.11
C TYR A 23 7.22 -6.20 -7.49
N ARG A 24 8.41 -5.79 -7.05
CA ARG A 24 8.93 -4.46 -7.37
C ARG A 24 9.20 -4.29 -8.88
N VAL A 25 9.73 -5.32 -9.53
CA VAL A 25 10.06 -5.28 -10.97
C VAL A 25 8.80 -5.36 -11.85
N LEU A 26 7.85 -6.23 -11.49
CA LEU A 26 6.69 -6.52 -12.33
C LEU A 26 5.48 -5.63 -12.02
N TRP A 27 5.24 -5.34 -10.74
CA TRP A 27 4.05 -4.63 -10.24
C TRP A 27 4.33 -3.16 -9.89
N GLY A 28 5.57 -2.83 -9.54
CA GLY A 28 5.99 -1.50 -9.14
C GLY A 28 5.92 -1.26 -7.64
N GLN A 29 5.70 -0.01 -7.22
CA GLN A 29 5.82 0.41 -5.81
C GLN A 29 4.59 0.08 -4.96
N HIS A 30 3.44 -0.12 -5.59
CA HIS A 30 2.17 -0.42 -4.95
C HIS A 30 1.83 -1.90 -5.18
N ILE A 31 1.97 -2.73 -4.14
CA ILE A 31 1.66 -4.17 -4.23
C ILE A 31 0.18 -4.38 -3.90
N HIS A 32 -0.70 -3.77 -4.70
CA HIS A 32 -2.15 -3.93 -4.64
C HIS A 32 -2.77 -3.64 -6.01
N HIS A 33 -4.07 -3.84 -6.14
CA HIS A 33 -4.80 -3.57 -7.38
C HIS A 33 -4.81 -2.06 -7.73
N GLY A 34 -5.19 -1.76 -8.96
CA GLY A 34 -5.45 -0.39 -9.40
C GLY A 34 -6.93 -0.08 -9.48
N LEU A 35 -7.28 1.20 -9.33
CA LEU A 35 -8.58 1.75 -9.68
C LEU A 35 -8.48 2.27 -11.11
N TRP A 36 -9.27 1.66 -12.01
CA TRP A 36 -9.23 1.92 -13.45
C TRP A 36 -10.46 2.71 -13.88
N SER A 37 -10.24 3.79 -14.62
CA SER A 37 -11.30 4.61 -15.21
C SER A 37 -11.32 4.49 -16.74
N ALA A 38 -10.18 4.19 -17.37
CA ALA A 38 -10.06 3.93 -18.80
C ALA A 38 -8.80 3.08 -19.08
N ASN A 39 -7.90 3.60 -19.95
CA ASN A 39 -6.71 2.91 -20.45
C ASN A 39 -5.41 3.46 -19.83
N GLU A 40 -5.46 3.95 -18.60
CA GLU A 40 -4.27 4.41 -17.89
C GLU A 40 -3.22 3.30 -17.69
N SER A 41 -1.99 3.69 -17.33
CA SER A 41 -0.97 2.71 -16.94
C SER A 41 -1.31 2.05 -15.59
N PRO A 42 -0.87 0.80 -15.33
CA PRO A 42 -1.04 0.15 -14.02
C PRO A 42 -0.52 0.98 -12.84
N LYS A 43 0.59 1.70 -13.04
CA LYS A 43 1.17 2.60 -12.03
C LYS A 43 0.20 3.74 -11.68
N LEU A 44 -0.45 4.33 -12.68
CA LEU A 44 -1.43 5.39 -12.46
C LEU A 44 -2.68 4.83 -11.77
N ALA A 45 -3.18 3.67 -12.22
CA ALA A 45 -4.33 3.02 -11.60
C ALA A 45 -4.10 2.67 -10.12
N ALA A 46 -2.91 2.16 -9.76
CA ALA A 46 -2.58 1.87 -8.36
C ALA A 46 -2.55 3.15 -7.49
N ARG A 47 -2.00 4.25 -8.02
CA ARG A 47 -2.02 5.54 -7.33
C ARG A 47 -3.43 6.08 -7.15
N GLN A 48 -4.27 6.00 -8.17
CA GLN A 48 -5.68 6.42 -8.09
C GLN A 48 -6.42 5.66 -6.99
N LEU A 49 -6.18 4.35 -6.84
CA LEU A 49 -6.79 3.59 -5.74
C LEU A 49 -6.33 4.11 -4.37
N THR A 50 -5.04 4.42 -4.23
CA THR A 50 -4.50 4.98 -2.98
C THR A 50 -5.15 6.33 -2.65
N GLU A 51 -5.28 7.21 -3.65
CA GLU A 51 -5.91 8.53 -3.50
C GLU A 51 -7.41 8.41 -3.17
N GLN A 52 -8.13 7.50 -3.82
CA GLN A 52 -9.55 7.24 -3.52
C GLN A 52 -9.72 6.74 -2.09
N LEU A 53 -8.95 5.73 -1.67
CA LEU A 53 -9.06 5.18 -0.30
C LEU A 53 -8.72 6.22 0.77
N ALA A 54 -7.73 7.08 0.51
CA ALA A 54 -7.40 8.18 1.41
C ALA A 54 -8.56 9.18 1.52
N ALA A 55 -9.23 9.51 0.40
CA ALA A 55 -10.39 10.37 0.39
C ALA A 55 -11.59 9.76 1.13
N GLU A 56 -11.89 8.48 0.89
CA GLU A 56 -12.96 7.75 1.61
C GLU A 56 -12.70 7.67 3.12
N ALA A 57 -11.44 7.48 3.51
CA ALA A 57 -11.01 7.52 4.91
C ALA A 57 -10.93 8.95 5.48
N SER A 58 -11.26 9.97 4.68
CA SER A 58 -11.21 11.39 5.05
C SER A 58 -9.83 11.85 5.55
N VAL A 59 -8.74 11.27 5.02
CA VAL A 59 -7.36 11.64 5.37
C VAL A 59 -7.12 13.11 5.01
N GLN A 60 -6.63 13.87 5.98
CA GLN A 60 -6.29 15.28 5.82
C GLN A 60 -4.79 15.50 5.79
N LYS A 61 -4.40 16.69 5.31
CA LYS A 61 -3.01 17.11 5.29
C LYS A 61 -2.45 17.14 6.71
N GLY A 62 -1.29 16.53 6.93
CA GLY A 62 -0.62 16.51 8.24
C GLY A 62 -1.08 15.42 9.20
N ASP A 63 -2.03 14.57 8.78
CA ASP A 63 -2.54 13.49 9.63
C ASP A 63 -1.46 12.47 10.01
N ARG A 64 -1.66 11.82 11.15
CA ARG A 64 -0.87 10.67 11.59
C ARG A 64 -1.58 9.38 11.18
N ILE A 65 -0.92 8.56 10.38
CA ILE A 65 -1.49 7.36 9.76
C ILE A 65 -0.71 6.13 10.21
N VAL A 66 -1.42 5.04 10.48
CA VAL A 66 -0.83 3.71 10.63
C VAL A 66 -1.24 2.87 9.41
N ASP A 67 -0.27 2.47 8.61
CA ASP A 67 -0.45 1.63 7.42
C ASP A 67 -0.14 0.16 7.78
N ILE A 68 -1.19 -0.62 8.03
CA ILE A 68 -1.10 -2.01 8.49
C ILE A 68 -0.96 -2.93 7.28
N GLY A 69 0.20 -3.56 7.12
CA GLY A 69 0.52 -4.31 5.90
C GLY A 69 1.03 -3.41 4.79
N CYS A 70 1.89 -2.43 5.13
CA CYS A 70 2.34 -1.37 4.21
C CYS A 70 3.15 -1.87 3.00
N GLY A 71 3.50 -3.16 2.95
CA GLY A 71 4.32 -3.76 1.91
C GLY A 71 5.67 -3.05 1.78
N MET A 72 5.99 -2.56 0.58
CA MET A 72 7.20 -1.76 0.33
C MET A 72 7.05 -0.27 0.67
N GLY A 73 5.91 0.14 1.24
CA GLY A 73 5.65 1.51 1.66
C GLY A 73 5.21 2.46 0.54
N GLY A 74 4.85 1.97 -0.65
CA GLY A 74 4.46 2.83 -1.78
C GLY A 74 3.34 3.81 -1.45
N SER A 75 2.26 3.32 -0.84
CA SER A 75 1.12 4.15 -0.43
C SER A 75 1.46 5.08 0.74
N SER A 76 2.15 4.55 1.75
CA SER A 76 2.69 5.35 2.86
C SER A 76 3.53 6.56 2.38
N ILE A 77 4.48 6.32 1.47
CA ILE A 77 5.36 7.36 0.92
C ILE A 77 4.56 8.35 0.06
N HIS A 78 3.55 7.87 -0.68
CA HIS A 78 2.66 8.73 -1.46
C HIS A 78 1.90 9.71 -0.56
N LEU A 79 1.29 9.22 0.51
CA LEU A 79 0.55 10.06 1.47
C LEU A 79 1.48 11.05 2.20
N ALA A 80 2.66 10.60 2.63
CA ALA A 80 3.64 11.48 3.25
C ALA A 80 4.10 12.60 2.31
N LYS A 81 4.31 12.32 1.02
CA LYS A 81 4.76 13.32 0.05
C LYS A 81 3.68 14.30 -0.40
N HIS A 82 2.45 13.81 -0.61
CA HIS A 82 1.39 14.59 -1.24
C HIS A 82 0.44 15.24 -0.24
N LEU A 83 0.28 14.64 0.94
CA LEU A 83 -0.57 15.15 2.02
C LEU A 83 0.23 15.49 3.27
N ASP A 84 1.57 15.46 3.24
CA ASP A 84 2.40 15.82 4.41
C ASP A 84 2.07 14.98 5.67
N CYS A 85 1.51 13.78 5.46
CA CYS A 85 1.12 12.89 6.55
C CYS A 85 2.36 12.28 7.22
N ASN A 86 2.26 12.08 8.54
CA ASN A 86 3.24 11.28 9.28
C ASN A 86 2.76 9.82 9.34
N VAL A 87 3.38 8.96 8.54
CA VAL A 87 2.94 7.58 8.34
C VAL A 87 3.86 6.60 9.05
N THR A 88 3.28 5.70 9.84
CA THR A 88 3.96 4.53 10.43
C THR A 88 3.50 3.26 9.72
N GLY A 89 4.41 2.57 9.03
CA GLY A 89 4.12 1.27 8.40
C GLY A 89 4.39 0.10 9.34
N VAL A 90 3.55 -0.93 9.29
CA VAL A 90 3.64 -2.17 10.11
C VAL A 90 3.56 -3.42 9.24
#